data_AF-A0A2A6JTP0-F1
#
_entry.id   AF-A0A2A6JTP0-F1
#
_cell.length_a   1.000
_cell.length_b   1.000
_cell.length_c   1.000
_cell.angle_alpha   90.00
_cell.angle_beta   90.00
_cell.angle_gamma   90.00
#
_symmetry.space_group_name_H-M   'P 1'
#
loop_
_entity.id
_entity.type
_entity.pdbx_description
1 polymer ?
#
loop_
_entity_poly.entity_id
_entity_poly.type
_entity_poly.pdbx_seq_one_letter_code
_entity_poly.pdbx_strand_id
1 'polypeptide(L)'
;MPVVPVNGSGHPPWIADTNRYMPAATRVEWPGGFTQTYAAGLNYQASELYFGSPDYPTNSFLIPFVGFGVQQGNNSPQETINPNADMLIDEVFFLHPDGSEYPVLFGGLAAATATAATGIVWGQVMLPAALPRRSIFGIRTVWHGTVGNTYIGGYRVQRHRGEKYWAAGDLASVRALAAADAPSTPDRDPDGFYNTVGNVSNSQPLAYGPALIFAKGWDGRPVPLVLSDSLVERQEIAASADARGNMGVWRRWLDVPDPVWGETMPLIMGVPGAKSQLELTGSGSTIATLRWGLIDIVKNTYNGGLNPWTFVFDQSGRNDNNATASTWANFKFGLIDRVKTRYGAGTHVVGLTLWPTMTSTDGGRTAAAYSVPILWNGVSGTLKAVNDAIKASSRYARVIDVFGAFTTDADPSKAPASEMFPLGKVIGHPGNQDGVTTWDTIKMPSGIPRGAVVIFEYQPGLWAGRTVLSEVVNGDGTSNYKVLEIFATNVQDNATLYGKAMNLDSGTGTTTHVHPLLYTILRTVSRIPQSEKMKFYPA
;
A
#
# COMPACT_ATOMS: atom_id res chain seq x y z
N MET A 1 2.15 21.47 20.10
CA MET A 1 1.76 21.38 21.52
C MET A 1 2.65 20.35 22.20
N PRO A 2 3.11 20.55 23.45
CA PRO A 2 3.83 19.51 24.18
C PRO A 2 2.86 18.35 24.42
N VAL A 3 3.27 17.12 24.13
CA VAL A 3 2.52 15.94 24.55
C VAL A 3 2.68 15.84 26.06
N VAL A 4 1.61 16.14 26.78
CA VAL A 4 1.46 15.78 28.18
C VAL A 4 1.55 14.25 28.25
N PRO A 5 2.39 13.67 29.13
CA PRO A 5 2.35 12.23 29.36
C PRO A 5 0.91 11.87 29.75
N VAL A 6 0.30 10.91 29.06
CA VAL A 6 -0.99 10.35 29.49
C VAL A 6 -0.72 9.52 30.74
N ASN A 7 -0.54 10.21 31.88
CA ASN A 7 -0.64 9.61 33.20
C ASN A 7 -2.12 9.22 33.36
N GLY A 8 -2.46 7.98 32.98
CA GLY A 8 -3.81 7.46 33.17
C GLY A 8 -4.20 6.21 32.38
N SER A 9 -3.50 5.81 31.32
CA SER A 9 -3.81 4.57 30.61
C SER A 9 -2.87 3.44 31.03
N GLY A 10 -3.34 2.55 31.91
CA GLY A 10 -2.61 1.40 32.44
C GLY A 10 -2.32 0.31 31.39
N HIS A 11 -1.54 0.63 30.36
CA HIS A 11 -1.05 -0.35 29.39
C HIS A 11 0.42 -0.67 29.68
N PRO A 12 0.80 -1.96 29.81
CA PRO A 12 2.19 -2.35 29.95
C PRO A 12 2.98 -1.84 28.73
N PRO A 13 4.02 -1.01 28.92
CA PRO A 13 4.74 -0.45 27.79
C PRO A 13 5.61 -1.52 27.13
N TRP A 14 5.75 -1.46 25.81
CA TRP A 14 6.99 -1.95 25.22
C TRP A 14 8.11 -1.02 25.69
N ILE A 15 9.23 -1.58 26.15
CA ILE A 15 10.32 -0.79 26.71
C ILE A 15 10.95 0.00 25.56
N ALA A 16 10.94 1.34 25.67
CA ALA A 16 11.56 2.22 24.71
C ALA A 16 13.05 1.87 24.53
N ASP A 17 13.52 1.93 23.29
CA ASP A 17 14.92 1.75 22.95
C ASP A 17 15.26 2.67 21.78
N THR A 18 15.84 3.82 22.12
CA THR A 18 16.18 4.84 21.15
C THR A 18 17.34 4.42 20.24
N ASN A 19 18.08 3.35 20.55
CA ASN A 19 19.18 2.86 19.73
C ASN A 19 18.76 1.79 18.71
N ARG A 20 17.53 1.28 18.82
CA ARG A 20 16.98 0.24 17.94
C ARG A 20 16.47 0.84 16.64
N TYR A 21 16.86 0.24 15.53
CA TYR A 21 16.28 0.53 14.22
C TYR A 21 14.88 -0.09 14.12
N MET A 22 13.88 0.78 14.00
CA MET A 22 12.47 0.43 13.82
C MET A 22 11.93 1.06 12.53
N PRO A 23 10.88 0.52 11.90
CA PRO A 23 10.23 1.11 10.73
C PRO A 23 9.95 2.60 10.95
N ALA A 24 10.36 3.42 9.99
CA ALA A 24 10.38 4.88 10.11
C ALA A 24 9.79 5.59 8.89
N ALA A 25 8.99 4.88 8.09
CA ALA A 25 8.35 5.43 6.91
C ALA A 25 7.01 4.76 6.66
N THR A 26 6.00 5.59 6.40
CA THR A 26 4.79 5.13 5.69
C THR A 26 5.14 4.78 4.24
N ARG A 27 4.20 4.23 3.47
CA ARG A 27 4.32 3.96 2.03
C ARG A 27 5.33 2.88 1.57
N VAL A 28 6.35 2.51 2.34
CA VAL A 28 7.39 1.52 1.93
C VAL A 28 6.81 0.25 1.30
N GLU A 29 7.40 -0.27 0.23
CA GLU A 29 6.88 -1.48 -0.44
C GLU A 29 8.00 -2.40 -0.92
N TRP A 30 7.70 -3.69 -0.91
CA TRP A 30 8.55 -4.69 -1.54
C TRP A 30 8.49 -4.57 -3.07
N PRO A 31 9.64 -4.40 -3.76
CA PRO A 31 9.65 -4.41 -5.21
C PRO A 31 9.14 -5.75 -5.74
N GLY A 32 8.41 -5.73 -6.86
CA GLY A 32 7.77 -6.95 -7.33
C GLY A 32 6.82 -6.78 -8.50
N GLY A 33 6.09 -7.86 -8.78
CA GLY A 33 5.10 -7.96 -9.86
C GLY A 33 5.72 -8.27 -11.21
N PHE A 34 6.63 -7.43 -11.69
CA PHE A 34 7.32 -7.61 -12.97
C PHE A 34 8.63 -6.81 -13.01
N THR A 35 9.52 -7.21 -13.92
CA THR A 35 10.71 -6.43 -14.24
C THR A 35 10.42 -5.44 -15.38
N GLN A 36 11.20 -4.37 -15.44
CA GLN A 36 11.15 -3.34 -16.46
C GLN A 36 12.48 -3.27 -17.19
N THR A 37 12.51 -2.72 -18.42
CA THR A 37 13.72 -2.70 -19.25
C THR A 37 14.29 -1.29 -19.34
N TYR A 38 15.62 -1.17 -19.28
CA TYR A 38 16.30 0.08 -19.61
C TYR A 38 16.21 0.34 -21.12
N ALA A 39 15.53 1.41 -21.51
CA ALA A 39 15.41 1.83 -22.90
C ALA A 39 16.64 2.61 -23.37
N ALA A 40 16.88 2.59 -24.68
CA ALA A 40 17.97 3.36 -25.30
C ALA A 40 17.80 4.87 -25.01
N GLY A 41 18.88 5.51 -24.54
CA GLY A 41 18.86 6.93 -24.17
C GLY A 41 18.09 7.26 -22.89
N LEU A 42 17.62 6.26 -22.13
CA LEU A 42 16.85 6.39 -20.88
C LEU A 42 17.36 5.40 -19.80
N ASN A 43 18.63 5.01 -19.91
CA ASN A 43 19.24 3.95 -19.11
C ASN A 43 19.82 4.45 -17.78
N TYR A 44 19.93 5.77 -17.60
CA TYR A 44 20.10 6.40 -16.29
C TYR A 44 18.75 6.93 -15.82
N GLN A 45 18.37 6.62 -14.59
CA GLN A 45 17.05 6.89 -14.05
C GLN A 45 17.17 7.51 -12.66
N ALA A 46 16.22 8.37 -12.32
CA ALA A 46 16.12 8.93 -10.98
C ALA A 46 14.66 9.03 -10.55
N SER A 47 14.37 8.70 -9.30
CA SER A 47 13.06 8.86 -8.70
C SER A 47 13.15 9.75 -7.48
N GLU A 48 12.12 10.56 -7.27
CA GLU A 48 11.91 11.32 -6.05
C GLU A 48 10.60 10.85 -5.41
N LEU A 49 10.73 10.16 -4.28
CA LEU A 49 9.65 9.49 -3.60
C LEU A 49 9.47 10.07 -2.20
N TYR A 50 8.23 10.33 -1.79
CA TYR A 50 7.93 10.93 -0.49
C TYR A 50 7.32 9.93 0.49
N PHE A 51 7.70 10.03 1.75
CA PHE A 51 7.34 9.14 2.85
C PHE A 51 6.96 9.95 4.09
N GLY A 52 6.06 9.42 4.92
CA GLY A 52 5.70 10.02 6.21
C GLY A 52 6.57 9.48 7.34
N SER A 53 7.16 10.37 8.14
CA SER A 53 7.94 10.00 9.32
C SER A 53 7.03 9.62 10.51
N PRO A 54 7.56 8.89 11.51
CA PRO A 54 6.81 8.61 12.71
C PRO A 54 6.49 9.87 13.53
N ASP A 55 5.55 9.75 14.44
CA ASP A 55 5.22 10.75 15.45
C ASP A 55 6.16 10.68 16.66
N TYR A 56 7.44 10.38 16.41
CA TYR A 56 8.54 10.50 17.35
C TYR A 56 9.81 10.93 16.60
N PRO A 57 10.75 11.63 17.27
CA PRO A 57 11.97 12.11 16.63
C PRO A 57 12.85 10.96 16.11
N THR A 58 13.34 11.10 14.88
CA THR A 58 14.24 10.15 14.21
C THR A 58 15.35 10.89 13.47
N ASN A 59 16.60 10.45 13.58
CA ASN A 59 17.75 11.12 12.93
C ASN A 59 18.78 10.17 12.31
N SER A 60 18.79 8.90 12.69
CA SER A 60 19.70 7.89 12.15
C SER A 60 18.91 6.89 11.34
N PHE A 61 19.05 6.89 10.02
CA PHE A 61 18.29 6.05 9.11
C PHE A 61 19.11 4.91 8.52
N LEU A 62 18.47 3.77 8.35
CA LEU A 62 18.97 2.57 7.68
C LEU A 62 17.99 2.19 6.57
N ILE A 63 18.47 2.17 5.33
CA ILE A 63 17.65 2.16 4.12
C ILE A 63 18.14 1.03 3.21
N PRO A 64 17.55 -0.18 3.30
CA PRO A 64 17.91 -1.28 2.42
C PRO A 64 17.39 -1.09 0.99
N PHE A 65 18.26 -1.40 0.03
CA PHE A 65 17.94 -1.57 -1.39
C PHE A 65 18.23 -3.01 -1.79
N VAL A 66 17.36 -3.60 -2.62
CA VAL A 66 17.38 -5.05 -2.91
C VAL A 66 17.55 -5.33 -4.39
N GLY A 67 18.22 -6.43 -4.71
CA GLY A 67 18.41 -6.95 -6.07
C GLY A 67 17.41 -8.05 -6.46
N PHE A 68 16.37 -8.29 -5.66
CA PHE A 68 15.33 -9.29 -5.90
C PHE A 68 13.95 -8.69 -5.73
N GLY A 69 12.95 -9.33 -6.33
CA GLY A 69 11.56 -8.88 -6.29
C GLY A 69 10.60 -10.02 -5.99
N VAL A 70 9.42 -9.63 -5.52
CA VAL A 70 8.39 -10.57 -5.07
C VAL A 70 7.34 -10.76 -6.15
N GLN A 71 6.91 -12.00 -6.36
CA GLN A 71 5.77 -12.31 -7.20
C GLN A 71 4.51 -11.67 -6.62
N GLN A 72 3.66 -11.12 -7.49
CA GLN A 72 2.33 -10.63 -7.16
C GLN A 72 1.27 -11.48 -7.89
N GLY A 73 0.23 -11.93 -7.17
CA GLY A 73 -0.77 -12.88 -7.67
C GLY A 73 -0.50 -14.35 -7.34
N ASN A 74 -0.46 -15.20 -8.36
CA ASN A 74 -0.67 -16.66 -8.23
C ASN A 74 0.19 -17.37 -7.16
N ASN A 75 1.52 -17.32 -7.26
CA ASN A 75 2.43 -17.96 -6.30
C ASN A 75 3.02 -16.96 -5.31
N SER A 76 2.34 -15.85 -5.05
CA SER A 76 2.82 -14.88 -4.08
C SER A 76 2.90 -15.50 -2.68
N PRO A 77 4.00 -15.26 -1.94
CA PRO A 77 4.98 -14.21 -2.14
C PRO A 77 6.38 -14.72 -2.53
N GLN A 78 6.47 -15.63 -3.52
CA GLN A 78 7.75 -16.12 -4.03
C GLN A 78 8.69 -15.00 -4.50
N GLU A 79 10.00 -15.14 -4.25
CA GLU A 79 11.01 -14.11 -4.57
C GLU A 79 11.69 -14.42 -5.92
N THR A 80 10.87 -14.46 -6.97
CA THR A 80 11.27 -14.91 -8.32
C THR A 80 11.26 -13.79 -9.36
N ILE A 81 10.84 -12.58 -9.01
CA ILE A 81 10.84 -11.43 -9.92
C ILE A 81 12.21 -10.78 -9.88
N ASN A 82 13.14 -11.32 -10.66
CA ASN A 82 14.55 -10.95 -10.58
C ASN A 82 15.01 -10.20 -11.84
N PRO A 83 15.85 -9.16 -11.68
CA PRO A 83 16.45 -8.48 -12.81
C PRO A 83 17.49 -9.41 -13.45
N ASN A 84 17.77 -9.21 -14.74
CA ASN A 84 18.76 -10.02 -15.45
C ASN A 84 20.20 -9.56 -15.24
N ALA A 85 20.40 -8.47 -14.49
CA ALA A 85 21.68 -7.89 -14.11
C ALA A 85 21.56 -7.22 -12.74
N ASP A 86 22.70 -6.89 -12.14
CA ASP A 86 22.74 -6.22 -10.85
C ASP A 86 22.08 -4.83 -10.91
N MET A 87 21.52 -4.41 -9.77
CA MET A 87 20.99 -3.06 -9.61
C MET A 87 22.15 -2.12 -9.26
N LEU A 88 22.53 -1.24 -10.20
CA LEU A 88 23.61 -0.27 -10.04
C LEU A 88 23.05 1.05 -9.51
N ILE A 89 23.33 1.35 -8.25
CA ILE A 89 22.93 2.59 -7.59
C ILE A 89 24.11 3.57 -7.71
N ASP A 90 23.85 4.73 -8.31
CA ASP A 90 24.85 5.79 -8.44
C ASP A 90 24.86 6.67 -7.19
N GLU A 91 23.69 7.13 -6.75
CA GLU A 91 23.52 8.05 -5.63
C GLU A 91 22.15 7.89 -4.97
N VAL A 92 22.10 8.17 -3.67
CA VAL A 92 20.85 8.29 -2.93
C VAL A 92 20.93 9.50 -2.00
N PHE A 93 19.87 10.33 -2.01
CA PHE A 93 19.73 11.48 -1.13
C PHE A 93 18.49 11.34 -0.26
N PHE A 94 18.66 11.67 1.02
CA PHE A 94 17.56 11.94 1.93
C PHE A 94 17.17 13.40 1.79
N LEU A 95 15.92 13.67 1.42
CA LEU A 95 15.37 15.01 1.25
C LEU A 95 14.62 15.41 2.51
N HIS A 96 15.16 16.37 3.25
CA HIS A 96 14.59 16.84 4.49
C HIS A 96 13.44 17.84 4.22
N PRO A 97 12.38 17.88 5.07
CA PRO A 97 11.25 18.79 4.88
C PRO A 97 11.59 20.28 4.81
N ASP A 98 12.79 20.70 5.24
CA ASP A 98 13.27 22.08 5.16
C ASP A 98 13.96 22.41 3.82
N GLY A 99 14.02 21.46 2.88
CA GLY A 99 14.67 21.60 1.58
C GLY A 99 16.14 21.18 1.55
N SER A 100 16.73 20.77 2.68
CA SER A 100 18.10 20.25 2.73
C SER A 100 18.19 18.84 2.18
N GLU A 101 19.30 18.51 1.52
CA GLU A 101 19.59 17.15 1.07
C GLU A 101 20.79 16.57 1.81
N TYR A 102 20.68 15.30 2.20
CA TYR A 102 21.74 14.58 2.90
C TYR A 102 22.08 13.29 2.14
N PRO A 103 23.37 13.04 1.81
CA PRO A 103 23.74 11.83 1.10
C PRO A 103 23.49 10.60 1.98
N VAL A 104 22.89 9.57 1.39
CA VAL A 104 22.78 8.23 1.96
C VAL A 104 23.98 7.43 1.47
N LEU A 105 24.78 6.92 2.40
CA LEU A 105 26.04 6.24 2.10
C LEU A 105 25.94 4.73 2.34
N PHE A 106 26.62 3.96 1.49
CA PHE A 106 26.74 2.51 1.53
C PHE A 106 28.17 2.16 1.96
N GLY A 107 28.36 1.90 3.25
CA GLY A 107 29.71 1.66 3.80
C GLY A 107 30.67 2.85 3.61
N GLY A 108 30.14 4.07 3.57
CA GLY A 108 30.89 5.30 3.33
C GLY A 108 31.00 5.74 1.87
N LEU A 109 30.46 4.97 0.93
CA LEU A 109 30.44 5.30 -0.51
C LEU A 109 29.05 5.80 -0.95
N ALA A 110 28.99 6.66 -1.96
CA ALA A 110 27.71 7.12 -2.51
C ALA A 110 27.02 6.06 -3.40
N ALA A 111 27.82 5.27 -4.12
CA ALA A 111 27.36 4.25 -5.04
C ALA A 111 27.34 2.85 -4.39
N ALA A 112 26.48 1.97 -4.88
CA ALA A 112 26.39 0.58 -4.46
C ALA A 112 25.84 -0.33 -5.56
N THR A 113 26.05 -1.63 -5.39
CA THR A 113 25.55 -2.64 -6.31
C THR A 113 24.78 -3.69 -5.53
N ALA A 114 23.46 -3.79 -5.77
CA ALA A 114 22.67 -4.89 -5.23
C ALA A 114 22.67 -6.04 -6.24
N THR A 115 23.38 -7.13 -5.90
CA THR A 115 23.49 -8.32 -6.73
C THR A 115 22.12 -8.86 -7.13
N ALA A 116 21.95 -9.18 -8.41
CA ALA A 116 20.71 -9.73 -8.93
C ALA A 116 20.24 -10.97 -8.14
N ALA A 117 18.93 -11.08 -7.96
CA ALA A 117 18.20 -12.16 -7.29
C ALA A 117 18.50 -12.40 -5.79
N THR A 118 19.54 -11.81 -5.21
CA THR A 118 19.98 -12.17 -3.85
C THR A 118 20.51 -10.99 -3.02
N GLY A 119 21.03 -9.95 -3.67
CA GLY A 119 21.76 -8.89 -3.01
C GLY A 119 20.88 -7.94 -2.21
N ILE A 120 21.40 -7.48 -1.07
CA ILE A 120 20.85 -6.39 -0.27
C ILE A 120 22.02 -5.45 0.04
N VAL A 121 21.87 -4.16 -0.26
CA VAL A 121 22.82 -3.12 0.15
C VAL A 121 22.15 -2.16 1.12
N TRP A 122 22.91 -1.67 2.09
CA TRP A 122 22.39 -0.93 3.23
C TRP A 122 22.85 0.52 3.18
N GLY A 123 21.95 1.42 2.79
CA GLY A 123 22.19 2.85 2.83
C GLY A 123 22.03 3.37 4.26
N GLN A 124 22.88 4.31 4.67
CA GLN A 124 22.83 4.93 5.98
C GLN A 124 22.95 6.45 5.86
N VAL A 125 22.16 7.16 6.65
CA VAL A 125 22.27 8.62 6.78
C VAL A 125 22.02 9.03 8.22
N MET A 126 22.84 9.95 8.72
CA MET A 126 22.65 10.62 10.00
C MET A 126 22.32 12.08 9.72
N LEU A 127 21.15 12.51 10.14
CA LEU A 127 20.71 13.89 10.03
C LEU A 127 21.32 14.72 11.17
N PRO A 128 21.69 16.00 10.91
CA PRO A 128 22.23 16.89 11.93
C PRO A 128 21.21 17.25 13.01
N ALA A 129 19.92 17.20 12.67
CA ALA A 129 18.81 17.35 13.59
C ALA A 129 17.77 16.25 13.33
N ALA A 130 16.98 15.92 14.35
CA ALA A 130 15.91 14.96 14.18
C ALA A 130 14.83 15.49 13.24
N LEU A 131 14.26 14.60 12.44
CA LEU A 131 13.08 14.90 11.64
C LEU A 131 11.97 15.44 12.54
N PRO A 132 11.25 16.48 12.08
CA PRO A 132 10.01 16.86 12.73
C PRO A 132 9.05 15.67 12.77
N ARG A 133 8.36 15.52 13.90
CA ARG A 133 7.35 14.47 14.09
C ARG A 133 6.28 14.57 13.00
N ARG A 134 5.86 13.42 12.46
CA ARG A 134 4.83 13.31 11.40
C ARG A 134 5.10 14.16 10.15
N SER A 135 6.36 14.49 9.85
CA SER A 135 6.72 15.20 8.63
C SER A 135 6.69 14.31 7.40
N ILE A 136 6.72 14.94 6.22
CA ILE A 136 6.94 14.27 4.94
C ILE A 136 8.38 14.52 4.52
N PHE A 137 9.15 13.45 4.34
CA PHE A 137 10.52 13.50 3.84
C PHE A 137 10.62 12.74 2.52
N GLY A 138 11.64 13.04 1.72
CA GLY A 138 11.87 12.39 0.44
C GLY A 138 13.08 11.45 0.45
N ILE A 139 13.06 10.47 -0.46
CA ILE A 139 14.26 9.73 -0.87
C ILE A 139 14.38 9.91 -2.38
N ARG A 140 15.51 10.48 -2.82
CA ARG A 140 15.88 10.56 -4.22
C ARG A 140 16.89 9.48 -4.54
N THR A 141 16.54 8.55 -5.43
CA THR A 141 17.41 7.43 -5.83
C THR A 141 17.83 7.64 -7.28
N VAL A 142 19.12 7.56 -7.58
CA VAL A 142 19.68 7.57 -8.94
C VAL A 142 20.32 6.22 -9.22
N TRP A 143 19.96 5.60 -10.33
CA TRP A 143 20.44 4.28 -10.71
C TRP A 143 20.55 4.15 -12.22
N HIS A 144 21.29 3.14 -12.67
CA HIS A 144 21.41 2.85 -14.09
C HIS A 144 21.54 1.37 -14.39
N GLY A 145 21.50 1.06 -15.67
CA GLY A 145 21.89 -0.24 -16.19
C GLY A 145 22.23 -0.17 -17.67
N THR A 146 22.72 -1.26 -18.22
CA THR A 146 22.92 -1.39 -19.66
C THR A 146 21.56 -1.40 -20.37
N VAL A 147 21.46 -0.74 -21.52
CA VAL A 147 20.27 -0.80 -22.38
C VAL A 147 19.91 -2.26 -22.67
N GLY A 148 18.63 -2.62 -22.53
CA GLY A 148 18.13 -3.99 -22.69
C GLY A 148 18.23 -4.87 -21.44
N ASN A 149 19.02 -4.48 -20.43
CA ASN A 149 18.94 -5.12 -19.12
C ASN A 149 17.63 -4.73 -18.41
N THR A 150 17.25 -5.55 -17.45
CA THR A 150 16.05 -5.34 -16.66
C THR A 150 16.36 -4.88 -15.25
N TYR A 151 15.40 -4.18 -14.66
CA TYR A 151 15.39 -3.74 -13.28
C TYR A 151 14.05 -4.05 -12.61
N ILE A 152 14.01 -3.97 -11.30
CA ILE A 152 12.80 -4.21 -10.49
C ILE A 152 12.37 -2.88 -9.89
N GLY A 153 11.08 -2.56 -10.00
CA GLY A 153 10.51 -1.37 -9.36
C GLY A 153 9.58 -1.76 -8.21
N GLY A 154 9.33 -0.80 -7.32
CA GLY A 154 8.38 -0.96 -6.22
C GLY A 154 7.41 0.22 -6.05
N TYR A 155 7.65 1.34 -6.74
CA TYR A 155 6.91 2.57 -6.48
C TYR A 155 6.28 3.17 -7.73
N ARG A 156 4.96 3.30 -7.70
CA ARG A 156 4.22 4.20 -8.60
C ARG A 156 4.38 5.63 -8.12
N VAL A 157 4.78 6.52 -9.03
CA VAL A 157 4.92 7.95 -8.71
C VAL A 157 3.55 8.58 -8.48
N GLN A 158 3.43 9.28 -7.36
CA GLN A 158 2.23 9.95 -6.90
C GLN A 158 2.33 11.44 -7.18
N ARG A 159 1.99 11.88 -8.41
CA ARG A 159 2.11 13.28 -8.87
C ARG A 159 1.52 14.31 -7.91
N HIS A 160 0.38 13.96 -7.33
CA HIS A 160 -0.33 14.80 -6.38
C HIS A 160 0.43 15.10 -5.07
N ARG A 161 1.50 14.35 -4.80
CA ARG A 161 2.40 14.53 -3.66
C ARG A 161 3.75 15.12 -4.06
N GLY A 162 3.87 15.61 -5.30
CA GLY A 162 5.09 16.21 -5.82
C GLY A 162 6.13 15.21 -6.34
N GLU A 163 5.85 13.91 -6.30
CA GLU A 163 6.81 12.88 -6.72
C GLU A 163 7.14 12.93 -8.21
N LYS A 164 8.36 12.51 -8.56
CA LYS A 164 8.92 12.60 -9.92
C LYS A 164 9.63 11.31 -10.32
N TYR A 165 9.65 11.05 -11.64
CA TYR A 165 10.43 9.98 -12.25
C TYR A 165 11.10 10.48 -13.53
N TRP A 166 12.42 10.58 -13.49
CA TRP A 166 13.24 11.02 -14.61
C TRP A 166 14.04 9.87 -15.21
N ALA A 167 14.34 10.00 -16.49
CA ALA A 167 15.28 9.14 -17.20
C ALA A 167 16.03 9.93 -18.29
N ALA A 168 17.29 9.58 -18.49
CA ALA A 168 18.19 10.16 -19.49
C ALA A 168 19.27 9.16 -19.94
N GLY A 169 20.07 9.55 -20.93
CA GLY A 169 21.12 8.70 -21.50
C GLY A 169 22.41 8.64 -20.68
N ASP A 170 22.59 9.57 -19.74
CA ASP A 170 23.79 9.69 -18.91
C ASP A 170 23.47 10.28 -17.52
N LEU A 171 24.41 10.09 -16.59
CA LEU A 171 24.28 10.51 -15.20
C LEU A 171 24.20 12.04 -15.03
N ALA A 172 24.92 12.82 -15.84
CA ALA A 172 24.91 14.27 -15.73
C ALA A 172 23.55 14.85 -16.13
N SER A 173 22.97 14.33 -17.21
CA SER A 173 21.65 14.70 -17.71
C SER A 173 20.54 14.38 -16.71
N VAL A 174 20.53 13.19 -16.10
CA VAL A 174 19.49 12.84 -15.11
C VAL A 174 19.63 13.68 -13.83
N ARG A 175 20.87 13.98 -13.40
CA ARG A 175 21.13 14.91 -12.29
C ARG A 175 20.63 16.32 -12.60
N ALA A 176 20.83 16.79 -13.82
CA ALA A 176 20.35 18.11 -14.25
C ALA A 176 18.82 18.21 -14.23
N LEU A 177 18.11 17.16 -14.67
CA LEU A 177 16.65 17.08 -14.58
C LEU A 177 16.17 17.17 -13.13
N ALA A 178 16.80 16.39 -12.24
CA ALA A 178 16.43 16.37 -10.83
C ALA A 178 16.75 17.69 -10.11
N ALA A 179 17.93 18.28 -10.36
CA ALA A 179 18.32 19.56 -9.77
C ALA A 179 17.43 20.73 -10.22
N ALA A 180 16.82 20.64 -11.41
CA ALA A 180 15.90 21.63 -11.93
C ALA A 180 14.44 21.41 -11.48
N ASP A 181 14.15 20.39 -10.66
CA ASP A 181 12.77 19.91 -10.39
C ASP A 181 11.94 19.81 -11.68
N ALA A 182 12.54 19.22 -12.72
CA ALA A 182 11.89 19.11 -14.01
C ALA A 182 10.62 18.23 -13.90
N PRO A 183 9.62 18.40 -14.79
CA PRO A 183 8.56 17.41 -14.92
C PRO A 183 9.12 15.99 -15.13
N SER A 184 8.40 14.97 -14.67
CA SER A 184 8.75 13.57 -14.93
C SER A 184 8.96 13.34 -16.44
N THR A 185 9.90 12.47 -16.79
CA THR A 185 10.10 12.07 -18.19
C THR A 185 8.80 11.40 -18.67
N PRO A 186 8.20 11.81 -19.80
CA PRO A 186 6.89 11.32 -20.24
C PRO A 186 6.80 9.79 -20.39
N ASP A 187 7.91 9.14 -20.74
CA ASP A 187 7.99 7.68 -20.85
C ASP A 187 7.99 6.97 -19.48
N ARG A 188 8.46 7.63 -18.41
CA ARG A 188 8.50 7.10 -17.04
C ARG A 188 7.22 7.36 -16.26
N ASP A 189 6.52 8.45 -16.59
CA ASP A 189 5.24 8.83 -15.99
C ASP A 189 4.23 9.26 -17.07
N PRO A 190 3.79 8.34 -17.94
CA PRO A 190 2.90 8.66 -19.04
C PRO A 190 1.47 8.93 -18.55
N ASP A 191 0.84 9.99 -19.09
CA ASP A 191 -0.53 10.38 -18.72
C ASP A 191 -1.55 9.25 -18.91
N GLY A 192 -1.42 8.48 -19.99
CA GLY A 192 -2.34 7.38 -20.30
C GLY A 192 -2.27 6.18 -19.35
N PHE A 193 -1.23 6.07 -18.50
CA PHE A 193 -1.09 4.99 -17.53
C PHE A 193 -0.99 5.47 -16.07
N TYR A 194 -1.09 6.77 -15.82
CA TYR A 194 -1.19 7.28 -14.44
C TYR A 194 -2.44 6.69 -13.78
N ASN A 195 -2.33 6.19 -12.54
CA ASN A 195 -3.37 5.43 -11.83
C ASN A 195 -3.79 4.09 -12.45
N THR A 196 -3.08 3.56 -13.45
CA THR A 196 -3.41 2.25 -14.01
C THR A 196 -2.61 1.14 -13.33
N VAL A 197 -3.32 0.08 -12.92
CA VAL A 197 -2.73 -1.15 -12.40
C VAL A 197 -2.66 -2.18 -13.52
N GLY A 198 -1.51 -2.82 -13.63
CA GLY A 198 -1.31 -3.82 -14.67
C GLY A 198 0.11 -4.37 -14.63
N ASN A 199 0.52 -4.94 -15.76
CA ASN A 199 1.87 -5.39 -16.01
C ASN A 199 2.71 -4.26 -16.67
N VAL A 200 3.91 -4.62 -17.13
CA VAL A 200 4.86 -3.68 -17.77
C VAL A 200 4.29 -2.95 -19.00
N SER A 201 3.30 -3.52 -19.70
CA SER A 201 2.76 -2.99 -20.96
C SER A 201 1.51 -2.12 -20.81
N ASN A 202 0.86 -2.14 -19.65
CA ASN A 202 -0.42 -1.47 -19.43
C ASN A 202 -0.54 -0.81 -18.04
N SER A 203 0.59 -0.39 -17.47
CA SER A 203 0.61 0.32 -16.19
C SER A 203 1.74 1.35 -16.14
N GLN A 204 1.64 2.31 -15.21
CA GLN A 204 2.71 3.27 -14.97
C GLN A 204 4.02 2.51 -14.68
N PRO A 205 5.16 2.87 -15.28
CA PRO A 205 6.45 2.36 -14.90
C PRO A 205 6.70 2.55 -13.39
N LEU A 206 7.30 1.54 -12.76
CA LEU A 206 7.63 1.54 -11.35
C LEU A 206 9.06 2.06 -11.15
N ALA A 207 9.24 2.98 -10.23
CA ALA A 207 10.57 3.42 -9.82
C ALA A 207 11.25 2.36 -8.95
N TYR A 208 12.57 2.22 -9.10
CA TYR A 208 13.40 1.57 -8.10
C TYR A 208 13.55 2.49 -6.88
N GLY A 209 13.70 1.90 -5.70
CA GLY A 209 13.75 2.63 -4.44
C GLY A 209 13.97 1.71 -3.24
N PRO A 210 13.93 2.26 -2.02
CA PRO A 210 14.10 1.50 -0.79
C PRO A 210 13.09 0.36 -0.66
N ALA A 211 13.49 -0.82 -0.18
CA ALA A 211 12.53 -1.88 0.14
C ALA A 211 11.80 -1.59 1.47
N LEU A 212 12.52 -1.02 2.44
CA LEU A 212 12.05 -0.56 3.74
C LEU A 212 12.86 0.66 4.15
N ILE A 213 12.42 1.37 5.20
CA ILE A 213 13.17 2.47 5.81
C ILE A 213 13.06 2.29 7.32
N PHE A 214 14.19 2.19 7.99
CA PHE A 214 14.28 2.09 9.44
C PHE A 214 14.97 3.33 10.00
N ALA A 215 14.66 3.69 11.25
CA ALA A 215 15.39 4.69 11.98
C ALA A 215 15.50 4.37 13.47
N LYS A 216 16.50 4.98 14.11
CA LYS A 216 16.64 5.05 15.56
C LYS A 216 15.76 6.16 16.15
N GLY A 217 15.47 6.08 17.44
CA GLY A 217 14.63 7.03 18.18
C GLY A 217 13.32 6.46 18.70
N TRP A 218 13.12 5.14 18.60
CA TRP A 218 11.88 4.48 19.02
C TRP A 218 11.56 4.71 20.50
N ASP A 219 10.32 5.13 20.75
CA ASP A 219 9.86 5.63 22.05
C ASP A 219 9.00 4.62 22.84
N GLY A 220 8.98 3.35 22.42
CA GLY A 220 8.26 2.28 23.12
C GLY A 220 6.82 2.05 22.63
N ARG A 221 6.35 2.75 21.60
CA ARG A 221 5.04 2.43 21.00
C ARG A 221 5.06 1.10 20.23
N PRO A 222 3.94 0.37 20.10
CA PRO A 222 3.90 -0.87 19.32
C PRO A 222 4.30 -0.67 17.86
N VAL A 223 5.02 -1.65 17.32
CA VAL A 223 5.43 -1.70 15.91
C VAL A 223 5.01 -3.05 15.34
N PRO A 224 3.97 -3.10 14.49
CA PRO A 224 3.51 -4.36 13.92
C PRO A 224 4.42 -4.83 12.78
N LEU A 225 4.78 -6.12 12.80
CA LEU A 225 5.10 -6.88 11.60
C LEU A 225 3.79 -7.34 10.95
N VAL A 226 3.40 -6.73 9.83
CA VAL A 226 2.11 -6.96 9.18
C VAL A 226 2.23 -8.08 8.14
N LEU A 227 1.55 -9.18 8.39
CA LEU A 227 1.34 -10.27 7.42
C LEU A 227 0.01 -10.04 6.73
N SER A 228 0.02 -9.77 5.43
CA SER A 228 -1.19 -9.38 4.71
C SER A 228 -1.13 -9.68 3.22
N ASP A 229 -2.19 -9.36 2.50
CA ASP A 229 -2.27 -9.40 1.04
C ASP A 229 -2.77 -8.06 0.45
N SER A 230 -3.24 -8.08 -0.80
CA SER A 230 -3.75 -6.90 -1.49
C SER A 230 -4.97 -6.25 -0.84
N LEU A 231 -5.78 -6.97 -0.07
CA LEU A 231 -6.97 -6.38 0.55
C LEU A 231 -6.62 -5.34 1.62
N VAL A 232 -5.43 -5.50 2.20
CA VAL A 232 -4.90 -4.65 3.26
C VAL A 232 -4.10 -3.49 2.70
N GLU A 233 -3.41 -3.77 1.61
CA GLU A 233 -2.43 -2.91 1.03
C GLU A 233 -2.32 -3.20 -0.48
N ARG A 234 -3.04 -2.42 -1.29
CA ARG A 234 -2.84 -2.42 -2.73
C ARG A 234 -2.63 -0.99 -3.23
N GLN A 235 -1.55 -0.80 -3.98
CA GLN A 235 -1.24 0.44 -4.71
C GLN A 235 -2.02 0.56 -6.01
N GLU A 236 -3.36 0.45 -5.98
CA GLU A 236 -4.08 0.43 -7.26
C GLU A 236 -4.12 1.80 -7.91
N ILE A 237 -4.56 2.78 -7.14
CA ILE A 237 -4.86 4.12 -7.63
C ILE A 237 -3.87 5.04 -6.95
N ALA A 238 -2.77 5.38 -7.64
CA ALA A 238 -1.73 6.25 -7.09
C ALA A 238 -2.33 7.52 -6.47
N ALA A 239 -3.29 8.16 -7.15
CA ALA A 239 -4.01 9.35 -6.72
C ALA A 239 -4.89 9.17 -5.48
N SER A 240 -5.17 7.93 -5.07
CA SER A 240 -5.93 7.66 -3.84
C SER A 240 -5.06 7.73 -2.58
N ALA A 241 -3.74 7.84 -2.72
CA ALA A 241 -2.86 7.97 -1.58
C ALA A 241 -3.16 9.24 -0.77
N ASP A 242 -3.11 9.13 0.56
CA ASP A 242 -3.18 10.32 1.41
C ASP A 242 -1.84 11.08 1.37
N ALA A 243 -1.76 12.21 2.08
CA ALA A 243 -0.55 13.03 2.12
C ALA A 243 0.71 12.25 2.57
N ARG A 244 0.53 11.21 3.39
CA ARG A 244 1.58 10.32 3.90
C ARG A 244 1.77 9.08 3.03
N GLY A 245 1.12 8.99 1.88
CA GLY A 245 1.29 7.91 0.91
C GLY A 245 0.50 6.63 1.23
N ASN A 246 -0.40 6.65 2.22
CA ASN A 246 -1.19 5.48 2.61
C ASN A 246 -2.42 5.32 1.71
N MET A 247 -2.59 4.12 1.15
CA MET A 247 -3.71 3.78 0.27
C MET A 247 -4.67 2.76 0.89
N GLY A 248 -4.15 1.75 1.60
CA GLY A 248 -4.93 0.65 2.16
C GLY A 248 -5.52 0.92 3.55
N VAL A 249 -6.46 0.05 3.97
CA VAL A 249 -7.17 0.13 5.27
C VAL A 249 -6.18 0.13 6.43
N TRP A 250 -5.27 -0.84 6.50
CA TRP A 250 -4.44 -1.00 7.70
C TRP A 250 -3.37 0.07 7.81
N ARG A 251 -2.75 0.48 6.70
CA ARG A 251 -1.82 1.61 6.72
C ARG A 251 -2.49 2.87 7.26
N ARG A 252 -3.71 3.19 6.81
CA ARG A 252 -4.47 4.34 7.30
C ARG A 252 -4.88 4.19 8.76
N TRP A 253 -5.42 3.04 9.15
CA TRP A 253 -5.88 2.82 10.52
C TRP A 253 -4.73 2.84 11.54
N LEU A 254 -3.57 2.27 11.19
CA LEU A 254 -2.36 2.32 12.00
C LEU A 254 -1.75 3.73 12.05
N ASP A 255 -1.88 4.53 10.99
CA ASP A 255 -1.37 5.92 10.91
C ASP A 255 -2.31 6.98 11.53
N VAL A 256 -3.50 6.58 12.00
CA VAL A 256 -4.44 7.49 12.70
C VAL A 256 -3.76 8.08 13.95
N PRO A 257 -3.64 9.41 14.05
CA PRO A 257 -3.19 10.05 15.27
C PRO A 257 -4.32 9.97 16.32
N ASP A 258 -4.12 9.13 17.32
CA ASP A 258 -5.05 8.96 18.44
C ASP A 258 -4.38 9.43 19.75
N PRO A 259 -5.05 10.24 20.59
CA PRO A 259 -4.43 10.77 21.81
C PRO A 259 -4.15 9.72 22.88
N VAL A 260 -4.78 8.54 22.81
CA VAL A 260 -4.59 7.43 23.74
C VAL A 260 -3.66 6.38 23.13
N TRP A 261 -3.90 5.99 21.88
CA TRP A 261 -3.23 4.85 21.25
C TRP A 261 -2.08 5.25 20.33
N GLY A 262 -2.06 6.51 19.87
CA GLY A 262 -1.09 7.01 18.91
C GLY A 262 -1.18 6.34 17.54
N GLU A 263 -0.31 6.80 16.64
CA GLU A 263 0.01 6.06 15.42
C GLU A 263 1.00 4.92 15.72
N THR A 264 1.00 3.89 14.88
CA THR A 264 1.97 2.79 14.93
C THR A 264 2.57 2.58 13.55
N MET A 265 3.89 2.72 13.42
CA MET A 265 4.58 2.57 12.13
C MET A 265 4.76 1.08 11.80
N PRO A 266 4.15 0.55 10.73
CA PRO A 266 4.22 -0.88 10.44
C PRO A 266 5.50 -1.28 9.67
N LEU A 267 5.99 -2.48 9.94
CA LEU A 267 6.84 -3.24 9.02
C LEU A 267 5.92 -4.11 8.16
N ILE A 268 5.77 -3.76 6.89
CA ILE A 268 4.88 -4.48 5.98
C ILE A 268 5.60 -5.67 5.33
N MET A 269 4.97 -6.84 5.39
CA MET A 269 5.35 -8.04 4.63
C MET A 269 4.34 -8.43 3.56
N GLY A 270 3.21 -7.73 3.47
CA GLY A 270 2.19 -8.05 2.47
C GLY A 270 2.63 -7.73 1.05
N VAL A 271 2.18 -8.57 0.11
CA VAL A 271 2.21 -8.31 -1.32
C VAL A 271 0.90 -8.78 -1.95
N PRO A 272 0.45 -8.20 -3.08
CA PRO A 272 -0.77 -8.64 -3.74
C PRO A 272 -0.77 -10.14 -4.04
N GLY A 273 -1.86 -10.83 -3.69
CA GLY A 273 -2.03 -12.26 -3.88
C GLY A 273 -1.32 -13.17 -2.87
N ALA A 274 -0.61 -12.62 -1.87
CA ALA A 274 0.14 -13.41 -0.89
C ALA A 274 -0.72 -14.50 -0.23
N LYS A 275 -0.14 -15.70 -0.14
CA LYS A 275 -0.71 -16.89 0.48
C LYS A 275 0.12 -17.28 1.71
N SER A 276 -0.53 -17.48 2.84
CA SER A 276 0.10 -17.95 4.07
C SER A 276 0.80 -19.29 3.87
N GLN A 277 0.27 -20.17 3.01
CA GLN A 277 0.89 -21.48 2.75
C GLN A 277 2.20 -21.40 1.93
N LEU A 278 2.58 -20.22 1.40
CA LEU A 278 3.79 -20.03 0.61
C LEU A 278 4.85 -19.18 1.33
N GLU A 279 4.51 -18.61 2.48
CA GLU A 279 5.46 -17.86 3.32
C GLU A 279 6.33 -18.80 4.17
N LEU A 280 7.65 -18.61 4.16
CA LEU A 280 8.62 -19.40 4.96
C LEU A 280 8.56 -20.92 4.75
N THR A 281 8.10 -21.39 3.59
CA THR A 281 7.93 -22.83 3.31
C THR A 281 8.21 -23.14 1.84
N GLY A 282 8.72 -24.36 1.57
CA GLY A 282 9.22 -24.76 0.25
C GLY A 282 10.74 -24.95 0.21
N SER A 283 11.32 -24.95 -0.99
CA SER A 283 12.76 -25.11 -1.20
C SER A 283 13.26 -24.35 -2.45
N GLY A 284 14.57 -24.08 -2.51
CA GLY A 284 15.19 -23.40 -3.65
C GLY A 284 14.61 -22.01 -3.90
N SER A 285 14.38 -21.64 -5.16
CA SER A 285 13.82 -20.34 -5.58
C SER A 285 12.31 -20.17 -5.31
N THR A 286 11.66 -21.15 -4.68
CA THR A 286 10.21 -21.12 -4.43
C THR A 286 9.85 -20.77 -2.99
N ILE A 287 10.85 -20.63 -2.12
CA ILE A 287 10.65 -20.20 -0.73
C ILE A 287 10.77 -18.67 -0.63
N ALA A 288 9.86 -18.02 0.08
CA ALA A 288 9.98 -16.61 0.45
C ALA A 288 10.84 -16.50 1.71
N THR A 289 12.15 -16.32 1.57
CA THR A 289 13.10 -16.19 2.70
C THR A 289 13.96 -14.95 2.65
N LEU A 290 14.17 -14.32 1.49
CA LEU A 290 15.05 -13.16 1.36
C LEU A 290 14.49 -11.95 2.11
N ARG A 291 13.18 -11.67 2.04
CA ARG A 291 12.53 -10.62 2.82
C ARG A 291 12.64 -10.85 4.32
N TRP A 292 12.46 -12.10 4.74
CA TRP A 292 12.64 -12.50 6.13
C TRP A 292 14.11 -12.45 6.56
N GLY A 293 15.04 -12.74 5.65
CA GLY A 293 16.48 -12.61 5.86
C GLY A 293 16.91 -11.16 6.02
N LEU A 294 16.32 -10.23 5.26
CA LEU A 294 16.51 -8.79 5.46
C LEU A 294 16.14 -8.38 6.88
N ILE A 295 14.97 -8.83 7.38
CA ILE A 295 14.52 -8.55 8.75
C ILE A 295 15.50 -9.16 9.78
N ASP A 296 15.96 -10.39 9.55
CA ASP A 296 16.96 -11.02 10.41
C ASP A 296 18.28 -10.26 10.44
N ILE A 297 18.71 -9.67 9.33
CA ILE A 297 19.93 -8.84 9.28
C ILE A 297 19.73 -7.59 10.14
N VAL A 298 18.59 -6.90 10.04
CA VAL A 298 18.30 -5.76 10.93
C VAL A 298 18.36 -6.20 12.40
N LYS A 299 17.71 -7.32 12.72
CA LYS A 299 17.72 -7.90 14.07
C LYS A 299 19.14 -8.19 14.57
N ASN A 300 19.89 -9.00 13.83
CA ASN A 300 21.13 -9.59 14.31
C ASN A 300 22.33 -8.65 14.20
N THR A 301 22.39 -7.84 13.13
CA THR A 301 23.53 -6.96 12.84
C THR A 301 23.33 -5.56 13.42
N TYR A 302 22.13 -5.00 13.30
CA TYR A 302 21.90 -3.58 13.63
C TYR A 302 21.22 -3.36 14.98
N ASN A 303 20.49 -4.35 15.49
CA ASN A 303 19.71 -4.26 16.73
C ASN A 303 20.20 -5.21 17.83
N GLY A 304 21.38 -5.80 17.70
CA GLY A 304 21.97 -6.65 18.76
C GLY A 304 21.11 -7.87 19.16
N GLY A 305 20.33 -8.41 18.22
CA GLY A 305 19.43 -9.54 18.43
C GLY A 305 17.97 -9.16 18.71
N LEU A 306 17.63 -7.88 18.79
CA LEU A 306 16.25 -7.42 18.98
C LEU A 306 15.53 -7.22 17.64
N ASN A 307 14.30 -7.71 17.51
CA ASN A 307 13.54 -7.63 16.26
C ASN A 307 13.35 -6.16 15.79
N PRO A 308 13.13 -5.81 14.53
CA PRO A 308 12.72 -4.45 14.15
C PRO A 308 11.18 -4.24 14.26
N TRP A 309 10.54 -4.90 15.23
CA TRP A 309 9.11 -4.90 15.47
C TRP A 309 8.85 -5.41 16.90
N THR A 310 7.62 -5.23 17.41
CA THR A 310 7.25 -5.66 18.76
C THR A 310 6.20 -6.76 18.77
N PHE A 311 5.30 -6.80 17.78
CA PHE A 311 4.31 -7.86 17.64
C PHE A 311 4.02 -8.18 16.17
N VAL A 312 3.30 -9.28 15.94
CA VAL A 312 2.85 -9.69 14.60
C VAL A 312 1.38 -9.36 14.44
N PHE A 313 1.03 -8.68 13.36
CA PHE A 313 -0.33 -8.35 12.96
C PHE A 313 -0.72 -9.22 11.76
N ASP A 314 -1.56 -10.24 11.99
CA ASP A 314 -1.82 -11.27 10.99
C ASP A 314 -3.21 -11.14 10.33
N GLN A 315 -3.23 -10.51 9.17
CA GLN A 315 -4.37 -10.47 8.27
C GLN A 315 -4.28 -11.51 7.14
N SER A 316 -3.17 -12.22 6.99
CA SER A 316 -2.94 -13.19 5.91
C SER A 316 -3.98 -14.32 5.83
N GLY A 317 -3.98 -15.08 4.73
CA GLY A 317 -4.74 -16.32 4.63
C GLY A 317 -5.94 -16.25 3.67
N ARG A 318 -6.38 -15.06 3.27
CA ARG A 318 -7.57 -14.94 2.39
C ARG A 318 -7.36 -15.58 1.01
N ASN A 319 -6.15 -15.50 0.44
CA ASN A 319 -5.83 -16.14 -0.84
C ASN A 319 -5.55 -17.64 -0.73
N ASP A 320 -5.51 -18.20 0.48
CA ASP A 320 -5.44 -19.64 0.75
C ASP A 320 -6.81 -20.32 0.78
N ASN A 321 -7.84 -19.63 0.25
CA ASN A 321 -9.21 -20.11 0.31
C ASN A 321 -9.37 -21.55 -0.19
N ASN A 322 -10.26 -22.28 0.48
CA ASN A 322 -10.53 -23.67 0.19
C ASN A 322 -11.98 -23.98 0.56
N ALA A 323 -12.64 -24.88 -0.18
CA ALA A 323 -14.00 -25.30 0.13
C ALA A 323 -14.12 -25.91 1.54
N THR A 324 -13.05 -26.52 2.04
CA THR A 324 -12.95 -27.06 3.40
C THR A 324 -12.37 -26.00 4.35
N ALA A 325 -13.19 -25.55 5.32
CA ALA A 325 -12.81 -24.51 6.27
C ALA A 325 -11.56 -24.84 7.10
N SER A 326 -11.42 -26.09 7.56
CA SER A 326 -10.25 -26.51 8.34
C SER A 326 -8.94 -26.44 7.54
N THR A 327 -8.97 -26.83 6.26
CA THR A 327 -7.83 -26.69 5.35
C THR A 327 -7.43 -25.23 5.19
N TRP A 328 -8.40 -24.36 4.92
CA TRP A 328 -8.16 -22.92 4.79
C TRP A 328 -7.57 -22.31 6.08
N ALA A 329 -8.18 -22.58 7.24
CA ALA A 329 -7.69 -22.07 8.51
C ALA A 329 -6.27 -22.59 8.85
N ASN A 330 -5.98 -23.86 8.55
CA ASN A 330 -4.67 -24.47 8.81
C ASN A 330 -3.55 -23.83 7.98
N PHE A 331 -3.81 -23.37 6.75
CA PHE A 331 -2.80 -22.63 5.98
C PHE A 331 -2.39 -21.32 6.68
N LYS A 332 -3.36 -20.56 7.19
CA LYS A 332 -3.12 -19.35 7.99
C LYS A 332 -2.35 -19.68 9.27
N PHE A 333 -2.83 -20.65 10.04
CA PHE A 333 -2.20 -21.05 11.30
C PHE A 333 -0.78 -21.60 11.12
N GLY A 334 -0.51 -22.31 10.03
CA GLY A 334 0.82 -22.81 9.72
C GLY A 334 1.86 -21.70 9.57
N LEU A 335 1.49 -20.55 8.99
CA LEU A 335 2.39 -19.39 8.94
C LEU A 335 2.73 -18.88 10.35
N ILE A 336 1.73 -18.81 11.23
CA ILE A 336 1.95 -18.37 12.61
C ILE A 336 2.87 -19.32 13.38
N ASP A 337 2.71 -20.61 13.19
CA ASP A 337 3.60 -21.61 13.77
C ASP A 337 5.04 -21.41 13.28
N ARG A 338 5.25 -21.16 11.98
CA ARG A 338 6.58 -20.86 11.40
C ARG A 338 7.19 -19.56 11.93
N VAL A 339 6.40 -18.51 12.09
CA VAL A 339 6.85 -17.23 12.67
C VAL A 339 7.28 -17.41 14.12
N LYS A 340 6.50 -18.14 14.92
CA LYS A 340 6.85 -18.48 16.31
C LYS A 340 8.08 -19.38 16.40
N THR A 341 8.28 -20.30 15.46
CA THR A 341 9.53 -21.06 15.37
C THR A 341 10.71 -20.15 15.08
N ARG A 342 10.57 -19.20 14.15
CA ARG A 342 11.65 -18.29 13.73
C ARG A 342 12.04 -17.26 14.78
N TYR A 343 11.06 -16.66 15.48
CA TYR A 343 11.30 -15.54 16.39
C TYR A 343 11.02 -15.83 17.86
N GLY A 344 10.57 -17.05 18.19
CA GLY A 344 10.33 -17.53 19.55
C GLY A 344 8.85 -17.79 19.84
N ALA A 345 8.59 -18.85 20.62
CA ALA A 345 7.23 -19.32 20.94
C ALA A 345 6.37 -18.25 21.63
N GLY A 346 7.00 -17.34 22.38
CA GLY A 346 6.37 -16.21 23.06
C GLY A 346 6.05 -15.00 22.17
N THR A 347 6.25 -15.07 20.85
CA THR A 347 5.91 -13.98 19.94
C THR A 347 4.44 -13.59 20.08
N HIS A 348 4.18 -12.31 20.39
CA HIS A 348 2.82 -11.76 20.51
C HIS A 348 2.22 -11.62 19.11
N VAL A 349 1.15 -12.37 18.83
CA VAL A 349 0.47 -12.37 17.52
C VAL A 349 -0.97 -11.92 17.71
N VAL A 350 -1.38 -10.91 16.95
CA VAL A 350 -2.75 -10.42 16.88
C VAL A 350 -3.38 -10.88 15.57
N GLY A 351 -4.38 -11.76 15.66
CA GLY A 351 -5.07 -12.32 14.50
C GLY A 351 -6.27 -11.48 14.05
N LEU A 352 -6.56 -11.50 12.75
CA LEU A 352 -7.70 -10.79 12.17
C LEU A 352 -8.65 -11.74 11.44
N THR A 353 -9.95 -11.45 11.52
CA THR A 353 -10.95 -12.10 10.67
C THR A 353 -10.83 -11.66 9.20
N LEU A 354 -11.23 -12.52 8.28
CA LEU A 354 -11.08 -12.36 6.83
C LEU A 354 -12.37 -11.83 6.20
N TRP A 355 -12.23 -11.06 5.11
CA TRP A 355 -13.34 -10.41 4.38
C TRP A 355 -13.95 -11.29 3.27
N PRO A 356 -15.22 -11.05 2.91
CA PRO A 356 -15.91 -11.82 1.87
C PRO A 356 -15.50 -11.41 0.45
N THR A 357 -15.84 -12.25 -0.51
CA THR A 357 -15.87 -11.96 -1.95
C THR A 357 -17.30 -12.04 -2.43
N MET A 358 -17.68 -11.16 -3.34
CA MET A 358 -19.02 -11.16 -3.93
C MET A 358 -18.95 -11.05 -5.44
N THR A 359 -20.03 -11.48 -6.10
CA THR A 359 -20.30 -11.16 -7.51
C THR A 359 -21.45 -10.17 -7.59
N SER A 360 -21.57 -9.44 -8.69
CA SER A 360 -22.68 -8.50 -8.89
C SER A 360 -23.21 -8.55 -10.31
N THR A 361 -24.53 -8.45 -10.46
CA THR A 361 -25.20 -8.31 -11.75
C THR A 361 -25.22 -6.86 -12.28
N ASP A 362 -24.83 -5.87 -11.46
CA ASP A 362 -24.86 -4.45 -11.84
C ASP A 362 -23.54 -3.71 -11.56
N GLY A 363 -22.45 -4.47 -11.39
CA GLY A 363 -21.11 -3.91 -11.18
C GLY A 363 -20.86 -3.36 -9.77
N GLY A 364 -21.61 -3.82 -8.78
CA GLY A 364 -21.47 -3.42 -7.37
C GLY A 364 -22.14 -2.07 -7.06
N ARG A 365 -23.13 -1.70 -7.87
CA ARG A 365 -23.86 -0.46 -7.70
C ARG A 365 -24.87 -0.59 -6.56
N THR A 366 -25.64 -1.67 -6.52
CA THR A 366 -26.66 -1.93 -5.49
C THR A 366 -26.35 -3.16 -4.64
N ALA A 367 -26.71 -3.11 -3.35
CA ALA A 367 -26.50 -4.23 -2.43
C ALA A 367 -27.41 -5.42 -2.78
N ALA A 368 -28.57 -5.16 -3.38
CA ALA A 368 -29.49 -6.18 -3.87
C ALA A 368 -28.88 -7.02 -5.01
N ALA A 369 -28.04 -6.41 -5.87
CA ALA A 369 -27.38 -7.09 -6.96
C ALA A 369 -26.20 -7.98 -6.53
N TYR A 370 -25.72 -7.84 -5.29
CA TYR A 370 -24.65 -8.70 -4.78
C TYR A 370 -25.13 -10.12 -4.49
N SER A 371 -24.35 -11.08 -4.99
CA SER A 371 -24.42 -12.49 -4.61
C SER A 371 -23.14 -12.89 -3.89
N VAL A 372 -23.26 -13.57 -2.74
CA VAL A 372 -22.12 -14.02 -1.93
C VAL A 372 -22.09 -15.56 -1.94
N PRO A 373 -21.11 -16.17 -2.61
CA PRO A 373 -20.99 -17.64 -2.66
C PRO A 373 -20.81 -18.25 -1.26
N ILE A 374 -21.23 -19.50 -1.07
CA ILE A 374 -21.11 -20.24 0.22
C ILE A 374 -19.67 -20.20 0.76
N LEU A 375 -18.67 -20.34 -0.12
CA LEU A 375 -17.25 -20.25 0.23
C LEU A 375 -16.93 -18.94 0.98
N TRP A 376 -17.53 -17.83 0.55
CA TRP A 376 -17.23 -16.48 0.99
C TRP A 376 -18.25 -15.89 1.95
N ASN A 377 -19.32 -16.63 2.28
CA ASN A 377 -20.35 -16.14 3.19
C ASN A 377 -19.84 -16.19 4.64
N GLY A 378 -19.54 -15.03 5.21
CA GLY A 378 -19.04 -14.91 6.59
C GLY A 378 -20.10 -15.01 7.68
N VAL A 379 -21.38 -15.22 7.33
CA VAL A 379 -22.50 -15.36 8.27
C VAL A 379 -22.94 -16.82 8.44
N SER A 380 -22.95 -17.61 7.36
CA SER A 380 -23.41 -19.00 7.37
C SER A 380 -22.54 -19.99 6.59
N GLY A 381 -21.51 -19.52 5.89
CA GLY A 381 -20.72 -20.32 4.95
C GLY A 381 -19.34 -20.75 5.46
N THR A 382 -18.47 -21.14 4.52
CA THR A 382 -17.10 -21.62 4.82
C THR A 382 -16.27 -20.52 5.50
N LEU A 383 -16.36 -19.28 5.01
CA LEU A 383 -15.67 -18.13 5.61
C LEU A 383 -16.09 -17.90 7.07
N LYS A 384 -17.37 -18.12 7.42
CA LYS A 384 -17.83 -18.03 8.81
C LYS A 384 -17.07 -18.99 9.70
N ALA A 385 -16.97 -20.26 9.30
CA ALA A 385 -16.25 -21.29 10.05
C ALA A 385 -14.76 -20.97 10.19
N VAL A 386 -14.13 -20.40 9.15
CA VAL A 386 -12.74 -19.93 9.22
C VAL A 386 -12.59 -18.77 10.21
N ASN A 387 -13.47 -17.77 10.16
CA ASN A 387 -13.45 -16.63 11.08
C ASN A 387 -13.72 -17.05 12.53
N ASP A 388 -14.59 -18.03 12.75
CA ASP A 388 -14.83 -18.61 14.08
C ASP A 388 -13.59 -19.35 14.59
N ALA A 389 -12.90 -20.11 13.73
CA ALA A 389 -11.64 -20.76 14.08
C ALA A 389 -10.54 -19.74 14.43
N ILE A 390 -10.46 -18.61 13.71
CA ILE A 390 -9.53 -17.51 14.01
C ILE A 390 -9.81 -16.94 15.40
N LYS A 391 -11.08 -16.62 15.70
CA LYS A 391 -11.50 -16.06 16.99
C LYS A 391 -11.25 -17.01 18.17
N ALA A 392 -11.36 -18.32 17.96
CA ALA A 392 -11.17 -19.33 18.99
C ALA A 392 -9.72 -19.83 19.14
N SER A 393 -8.81 -19.43 18.25
CA SER A 393 -7.45 -20.00 18.19
C SER A 393 -6.55 -19.51 19.32
N SER A 394 -5.93 -20.43 20.05
CA SER A 394 -4.88 -20.15 21.04
C SER A 394 -3.54 -19.73 20.42
N ARG A 395 -3.41 -19.79 19.09
CA ARG A 395 -2.19 -19.30 18.41
C ARG A 395 -2.06 -17.79 18.46
N TYR A 396 -3.18 -17.08 18.55
CA TYR A 396 -3.20 -15.64 18.71
C TYR A 396 -3.25 -15.28 20.19
N ALA A 397 -2.44 -14.29 20.57
CA ALA A 397 -2.54 -13.70 21.90
C ALA A 397 -3.82 -12.88 22.03
N ARG A 398 -4.26 -12.22 20.94
CA ARG A 398 -5.50 -11.46 20.84
C ARG A 398 -6.05 -11.54 19.41
N VAL A 399 -7.36 -11.28 19.25
CA VAL A 399 -8.02 -11.23 17.94
C VAL A 399 -8.78 -9.93 17.78
N ILE A 400 -8.71 -9.32 16.60
CA ILE A 400 -9.55 -8.20 16.18
C ILE A 400 -10.59 -8.74 15.19
N ASP A 401 -11.88 -8.62 15.51
CA ASP A 401 -12.92 -8.97 14.56
C ASP A 401 -13.25 -7.78 13.66
N VAL A 402 -12.77 -7.87 12.43
CA VAL A 402 -12.81 -6.78 11.43
C VAL A 402 -13.87 -7.04 10.36
N PHE A 403 -14.55 -8.18 10.42
CA PHE A 403 -15.55 -8.57 9.43
C PHE A 403 -16.72 -7.60 9.42
N GLY A 404 -17.28 -7.30 10.60
CA GLY A 404 -18.40 -6.36 10.73
C GLY A 404 -18.05 -4.91 10.35
N ALA A 405 -16.78 -4.51 10.49
CA ALA A 405 -16.34 -3.18 10.04
C ALA A 405 -16.35 -3.07 8.50
N PHE A 406 -16.07 -4.17 7.81
CA PHE A 406 -16.09 -4.24 6.34
C PHE A 406 -17.49 -4.39 5.78
N THR A 407 -18.36 -5.22 6.37
CA THR A 407 -19.71 -5.49 5.85
C THR A 407 -20.74 -4.40 6.19
N THR A 408 -21.96 -4.54 5.67
CA THR A 408 -23.07 -3.60 5.91
C THR A 408 -23.93 -4.03 7.10
N ASP A 409 -24.56 -3.07 7.78
CA ASP A 409 -25.47 -3.39 8.89
C ASP A 409 -26.82 -3.95 8.40
N ALA A 410 -27.25 -3.55 7.20
CA ALA A 410 -28.49 -4.03 6.59
C ALA A 410 -28.39 -5.50 6.13
N ASP A 411 -27.23 -5.90 5.61
CA ASP A 411 -26.91 -7.29 5.28
C ASP A 411 -25.45 -7.58 5.69
N PRO A 412 -25.23 -8.26 6.84
CA PRO A 412 -23.90 -8.51 7.36
C PRO A 412 -23.11 -9.52 6.54
N SER A 413 -23.68 -10.13 5.49
CA SER A 413 -22.96 -10.99 4.56
C SER A 413 -22.29 -10.23 3.41
N LYS A 414 -22.69 -8.97 3.17
CA LYS A 414 -22.29 -8.17 1.99
C LYS A 414 -21.39 -6.99 2.36
N ALA A 415 -20.52 -6.61 1.43
CA ALA A 415 -19.77 -5.35 1.49
C ALA A 415 -20.69 -4.19 1.06
N PRO A 416 -20.28 -2.94 1.36
CA PRO A 416 -20.96 -1.76 0.85
C PRO A 416 -21.09 -1.77 -0.67
N ALA A 417 -22.27 -1.36 -1.14
CA ALA A 417 -22.52 -1.05 -2.54
C ALA A 417 -22.42 0.46 -2.79
N SER A 418 -22.30 0.87 -4.05
CA SER A 418 -22.09 2.27 -4.41
C SER A 418 -23.25 3.17 -3.99
N GLU A 419 -24.49 2.66 -3.99
CA GLU A 419 -25.68 3.40 -3.52
C GLU A 419 -25.60 3.88 -2.06
N MET A 420 -24.73 3.28 -1.25
CA MET A 420 -24.48 3.68 0.14
C MET A 420 -23.61 4.93 0.26
N PHE A 421 -23.07 5.43 -0.86
CA PHE A 421 -22.21 6.61 -0.93
C PHE A 421 -22.80 7.67 -1.88
N PRO A 422 -23.98 8.25 -1.56
CA PRO A 422 -24.58 9.29 -2.39
C PRO A 422 -23.70 10.54 -2.44
N LEU A 423 -23.40 11.00 -3.66
CA LEU A 423 -22.64 12.24 -3.90
C LEU A 423 -23.53 13.35 -4.47
N GLY A 424 -24.81 13.08 -4.70
CA GLY A 424 -25.76 14.00 -5.31
C GLY A 424 -25.95 13.70 -6.79
N LYS A 425 -25.75 14.70 -7.65
CA LYS A 425 -26.01 14.61 -9.08
C LYS A 425 -24.85 15.18 -9.90
N VAL A 426 -24.68 14.69 -11.12
CA VAL A 426 -23.85 15.38 -12.13
C VAL A 426 -24.48 16.73 -12.44
N ILE A 427 -23.67 17.79 -12.43
CA ILE A 427 -24.14 19.17 -12.58
C ILE A 427 -23.97 19.64 -14.02
N GLY A 428 -22.89 19.22 -14.66
CA GLY A 428 -22.66 19.49 -16.07
C GLY A 428 -21.29 19.01 -16.53
N HIS A 429 -21.02 19.19 -17.81
CA HIS A 429 -19.71 18.97 -18.40
C HIS A 429 -19.43 20.08 -19.44
N PRO A 430 -18.26 20.72 -19.41
CA PRO A 430 -17.97 21.77 -20.39
C PRO A 430 -17.76 21.25 -21.83
N GLY A 431 -17.79 19.93 -22.11
CA GLY A 431 -17.27 19.39 -23.38
C GLY A 431 -17.99 18.25 -24.11
N ASN A 432 -19.17 17.74 -23.71
CA ASN A 432 -19.82 16.64 -24.48
C ASN A 432 -21.34 16.54 -24.30
N GLN A 433 -22.10 17.31 -25.09
CA GLN A 433 -23.54 17.06 -25.28
C GLN A 433 -23.83 16.18 -26.50
N ASP A 434 -22.81 15.81 -27.29
CA ASP A 434 -22.96 15.20 -28.62
C ASP A 434 -22.76 13.68 -28.65
N GLY A 435 -22.25 13.08 -27.57
CA GLY A 435 -21.95 11.66 -27.46
C GLY A 435 -20.75 11.18 -28.28
N VAL A 436 -19.95 12.11 -28.84
CA VAL A 436 -18.81 11.78 -29.73
C VAL A 436 -17.53 12.47 -29.26
N THR A 437 -17.62 13.66 -28.66
CA THR A 437 -16.46 14.42 -28.19
C THR A 437 -15.93 13.86 -26.87
N THR A 438 -14.63 13.54 -26.83
CA THR A 438 -13.96 13.12 -25.60
C THR A 438 -13.78 14.30 -24.65
N TRP A 439 -13.98 14.06 -23.35
CA TRP A 439 -13.79 15.06 -22.30
C TRP A 439 -13.05 14.45 -21.12
N ASP A 440 -12.20 15.24 -20.48
CA ASP A 440 -11.45 14.88 -19.28
C ASP A 440 -11.91 15.65 -18.04
N THR A 441 -12.91 16.54 -18.18
CA THR A 441 -13.40 17.41 -17.12
C THR A 441 -14.91 17.28 -16.92
N ILE A 442 -15.34 17.06 -15.68
CA ILE A 442 -16.77 16.97 -15.27
C ILE A 442 -17.06 17.92 -14.10
N LYS A 443 -18.20 18.61 -14.14
CA LYS A 443 -18.69 19.46 -13.06
C LYS A 443 -19.56 18.62 -12.12
N MET A 444 -19.13 18.48 -10.88
CA MET A 444 -19.81 17.70 -9.83
C MET A 444 -19.84 18.50 -8.51
N PRO A 445 -20.58 18.05 -7.48
CA PRO A 445 -20.50 18.63 -6.15
C PRO A 445 -19.07 18.66 -5.61
N SER A 446 -18.70 19.72 -4.89
CA SER A 446 -17.34 19.86 -4.32
C SER A 446 -17.06 18.84 -3.22
N GLY A 447 -15.77 18.58 -2.97
CA GLY A 447 -15.32 17.73 -1.85
C GLY A 447 -15.27 16.23 -2.15
N ILE A 448 -15.33 15.83 -3.42
CA ILE A 448 -15.07 14.44 -3.83
C ILE A 448 -13.55 14.20 -3.73
N PRO A 449 -13.09 13.23 -2.92
CA PRO A 449 -11.67 13.03 -2.71
C PRO A 449 -10.91 12.69 -3.99
N ARG A 450 -9.67 13.18 -4.10
CA ARG A 450 -8.73 12.74 -5.13
C ARG A 450 -8.51 11.23 -5.07
N GLY A 451 -8.48 10.58 -6.23
CA GLY A 451 -8.37 9.13 -6.37
C GLY A 451 -9.65 8.36 -6.02
N ALA A 452 -10.74 9.05 -5.64
CA ALA A 452 -12.05 8.41 -5.58
C ALA A 452 -12.49 8.02 -6.99
N VAL A 453 -13.14 6.87 -7.09
CA VAL A 453 -13.89 6.49 -8.28
C VAL A 453 -15.33 6.88 -8.06
N VAL A 454 -15.88 7.70 -8.94
CA VAL A 454 -17.30 8.02 -8.99
C VAL A 454 -17.98 7.14 -10.01
N ILE A 455 -19.27 6.87 -9.83
CA ILE A 455 -20.12 6.17 -10.79
C ILE A 455 -21.41 6.96 -10.99
N PHE A 456 -21.83 7.11 -12.24
CA PHE A 456 -23.03 7.87 -12.60
C PHE A 456 -23.80 7.22 -13.74
N GLU A 457 -25.09 7.51 -13.78
CA GLU A 457 -26.01 7.05 -14.82
C GLU A 457 -25.93 7.99 -16.02
N TYR A 458 -25.19 7.60 -17.08
CA TYR A 458 -25.01 8.48 -18.23
C TYR A 458 -26.20 8.43 -19.20
N GLN A 459 -26.98 7.35 -19.19
CA GLN A 459 -28.28 7.20 -19.85
C GLN A 459 -29.16 6.29 -18.99
N PRO A 460 -30.50 6.28 -19.14
CA PRO A 460 -31.38 5.45 -18.32
C PRO A 460 -30.94 3.98 -18.33
N GLY A 461 -30.57 3.45 -17.16
CA GLY A 461 -30.07 2.09 -16.95
C GLY A 461 -28.60 1.85 -17.32
N LEU A 462 -27.90 2.83 -17.87
CA LEU A 462 -26.50 2.71 -18.29
C LEU A 462 -25.58 3.54 -17.40
N TRP A 463 -24.57 2.88 -16.84
CA TRP A 463 -23.69 3.45 -15.82
C TRP A 463 -22.24 3.45 -16.26
N ALA A 464 -21.49 4.47 -15.83
CA ALA A 464 -20.07 4.60 -16.12
C ALA A 464 -19.29 5.09 -14.88
N GLY A 465 -18.05 4.61 -14.74
CA GLY A 465 -17.15 5.03 -13.67
C GLY A 465 -16.09 6.02 -14.13
N ARG A 466 -15.64 6.91 -13.24
CA ARG A 466 -14.53 7.84 -13.45
C ARG A 466 -13.66 7.97 -12.21
N THR A 467 -12.34 7.94 -12.37
CA THR A 467 -11.35 8.19 -11.32
C THR A 467 -10.99 9.66 -11.29
N VAL A 468 -11.15 10.29 -10.12
CA VAL A 468 -10.86 11.72 -9.91
C VAL A 468 -9.35 11.95 -9.77
N LEU A 469 -8.79 12.82 -10.62
CA LEU A 469 -7.37 13.19 -10.62
C LEU A 469 -7.08 14.50 -9.90
N SER A 470 -7.93 15.51 -10.11
CA SER A 470 -7.80 16.83 -9.49
C SER A 470 -9.14 17.54 -9.43
N GLU A 471 -9.21 18.58 -8.60
CA GLU A 471 -10.40 19.39 -8.35
C GLU A 471 -10.04 20.87 -8.54
N VAL A 472 -10.90 21.63 -9.20
CA VAL A 472 -10.88 23.09 -9.25
C VAL A 472 -12.21 23.60 -8.73
N VAL A 473 -12.19 24.25 -7.56
CA VAL A 473 -13.40 24.71 -6.86
C VAL A 473 -13.97 25.97 -7.52
N ASN A 474 -15.28 25.98 -7.78
CA ASN A 474 -15.96 27.10 -8.45
C ASN A 474 -16.54 28.15 -7.48
N GLY A 475 -16.59 27.86 -6.17
CA GLY A 475 -17.13 28.77 -5.15
C GLY A 475 -18.66 28.77 -5.03
N ASP A 476 -19.37 27.96 -5.82
CA ASP A 476 -20.84 27.80 -5.85
C ASP A 476 -21.31 26.46 -5.24
N GLY A 477 -20.45 25.78 -4.47
CA GLY A 477 -20.68 24.42 -3.97
C GLY A 477 -20.37 23.31 -4.98
N THR A 478 -19.84 23.68 -6.15
CA THR A 478 -19.44 22.75 -7.21
C THR A 478 -17.96 22.87 -7.55
N SER A 479 -17.43 21.85 -8.22
CA SER A 479 -16.06 21.84 -8.71
C SER A 479 -15.96 21.21 -10.09
N ASN A 480 -14.97 21.66 -10.86
CA ASN A 480 -14.54 21.02 -12.10
C ASN A 480 -13.48 19.97 -11.75
N TYR A 481 -13.78 18.71 -12.01
CA TYR A 481 -12.88 17.60 -11.73
C TYR A 481 -12.24 17.09 -13.01
N LYS A 482 -10.91 16.94 -12.98
CA LYS A 482 -10.21 16.17 -14.02
C LYS A 482 -10.37 14.68 -13.74
N VAL A 483 -10.69 13.89 -14.75
CA VAL A 483 -10.91 12.43 -14.65
C VAL A 483 -10.02 11.66 -15.60
N LEU A 484 -9.74 10.40 -15.26
CA LEU A 484 -8.81 9.56 -16.03
C LEU A 484 -9.45 8.86 -17.23
N GLU A 485 -10.63 8.27 -17.05
CA GLU A 485 -11.28 7.49 -18.09
C GLU A 485 -11.99 8.41 -19.09
N ILE A 486 -11.24 8.86 -20.10
CA ILE A 486 -11.69 9.79 -21.13
C ILE A 486 -12.46 9.00 -22.21
N PHE A 487 -13.80 9.03 -22.13
CA PHE A 487 -14.67 8.35 -23.09
C PHE A 487 -15.67 9.31 -23.74
N ALA A 488 -16.09 9.00 -24.96
CA ALA A 488 -17.20 9.66 -25.64
C ALA A 488 -18.55 9.18 -25.08
N THR A 489 -18.82 9.46 -23.80
CA THR A 489 -20.12 9.16 -23.16
C THR A 489 -20.94 10.43 -23.05
N ASN A 490 -22.15 10.45 -23.62
CA ASN A 490 -23.14 11.50 -23.40
C ASN A 490 -23.67 11.39 -21.97
N VAL A 491 -23.26 12.29 -21.08
CA VAL A 491 -23.65 12.28 -19.66
C VAL A 491 -24.85 13.19 -19.48
N GLN A 492 -25.92 12.67 -18.89
CA GLN A 492 -27.08 13.50 -18.60
C GLN A 492 -26.81 14.43 -17.42
N ASP A 493 -27.10 15.72 -17.58
CA ASP A 493 -27.23 16.63 -16.46
C ASP A 493 -28.28 16.09 -15.48
N ASN A 494 -28.07 16.28 -14.19
CA ASN A 494 -28.87 15.71 -13.11
C ASN A 494 -28.78 14.17 -12.96
N ALA A 495 -27.88 13.49 -13.68
CA ALA A 495 -27.62 12.08 -13.49
C ALA A 495 -27.27 11.75 -12.03
N THR A 496 -27.78 10.62 -11.54
CA THR A 496 -27.46 10.10 -10.21
C THR A 496 -25.96 9.88 -10.09
N LEU A 497 -25.35 10.33 -8.99
CA LEU A 497 -23.92 10.23 -8.75
C LEU A 497 -23.64 9.54 -7.41
N TYR A 498 -22.81 8.50 -7.46
CA TYR A 498 -22.36 7.73 -6.31
C TYR A 498 -20.84 7.64 -6.24
N GLY A 499 -20.32 7.44 -5.03
CA GLY A 499 -18.98 6.94 -4.81
C GLY A 499 -18.95 5.44 -5.10
N LYS A 500 -18.09 5.00 -6.01
CA LYS A 500 -17.95 3.57 -6.30
C LYS A 500 -17.32 2.86 -5.10
N ALA A 501 -18.00 1.83 -4.62
CA ALA A 501 -17.64 1.15 -3.38
C ALA A 501 -16.52 0.11 -3.54
N MET A 502 -16.64 -0.75 -4.56
CA MET A 502 -15.77 -1.91 -4.77
C MET A 502 -15.21 -1.88 -6.19
N ASN A 503 -13.98 -2.36 -6.37
CA ASN A 503 -13.42 -2.53 -7.69
C ASN A 503 -14.06 -3.72 -8.41
N LEU A 504 -13.99 -3.73 -9.74
CA LEU A 504 -14.35 -4.88 -10.55
C LEU A 504 -13.10 -5.70 -10.85
N ASP A 505 -12.98 -6.85 -10.21
CA ASP A 505 -11.83 -7.74 -10.30
C ASP A 505 -12.12 -8.90 -11.27
N SER A 506 -12.36 -8.58 -12.55
CA SER A 506 -12.28 -9.52 -13.70
C SER A 506 -12.72 -8.85 -15.01
N GLY A 507 -11.99 -9.13 -16.08
CA GLY A 507 -12.41 -8.88 -17.46
C GLY A 507 -13.04 -10.15 -18.04
N THR A 508 -14.33 -10.08 -18.40
CA THR A 508 -15.15 -11.11 -19.07
C THR A 508 -15.63 -12.30 -18.21
N GLY A 509 -16.95 -12.51 -18.14
CA GLY A 509 -17.59 -13.79 -17.75
C GLY A 509 -18.22 -13.84 -16.35
N THR A 510 -17.48 -13.51 -15.30
CA THR A 510 -17.99 -13.47 -13.92
C THR A 510 -17.33 -12.34 -13.15
N THR A 511 -18.08 -11.26 -12.93
CA THR A 511 -17.65 -10.04 -12.24
C THR A 511 -17.44 -10.31 -10.75
N THR A 512 -16.20 -10.35 -10.27
CA THR A 512 -15.92 -10.48 -8.83
C THR A 512 -15.57 -9.13 -8.21
N HIS A 513 -15.99 -8.94 -6.97
CA HIS A 513 -15.74 -7.75 -6.16
C HIS A 513 -14.98 -8.20 -4.92
N VAL A 514 -13.69 -7.89 -4.93
CA VAL A 514 -12.75 -8.29 -3.88
C VAL A 514 -12.16 -7.04 -3.25
N HIS A 515 -11.68 -6.10 -4.07
CA HIS A 515 -10.92 -4.96 -3.57
C HIS A 515 -11.82 -3.75 -3.24
N PRO A 516 -11.74 -3.19 -2.02
CA PRO A 516 -12.45 -1.95 -1.69
C PRO A 516 -11.81 -0.75 -2.39
N LEU A 517 -12.65 0.17 -2.86
CA LEU A 517 -12.22 1.48 -3.35
C LEU A 517 -12.24 2.51 -2.21
N LEU A 518 -11.76 3.73 -2.50
CA LEU A 518 -11.47 4.76 -1.49
C LEU A 518 -12.61 4.97 -0.48
N TYR A 519 -13.86 5.05 -0.91
CA TYR A 519 -15.00 5.23 -0.01
C TYR A 519 -15.18 4.06 0.96
N THR A 520 -15.10 2.82 0.48
CA THR A 520 -15.17 1.62 1.34
C THR A 520 -13.96 1.54 2.26
N ILE A 521 -12.75 1.87 1.79
CA ILE A 521 -11.54 1.93 2.63
C ILE A 521 -11.76 2.90 3.80
N LEU A 522 -12.17 4.14 3.51
CA LEU A 522 -12.40 5.16 4.54
C LEU A 522 -13.52 4.76 5.51
N ARG A 523 -14.60 4.16 5.00
CA ARG A 523 -15.68 3.60 5.83
C ARG A 523 -15.17 2.48 6.74
N THR A 524 -14.38 1.54 6.23
CA THR A 524 -13.87 0.44 7.05
C THR A 524 -12.92 0.94 8.13
N VAL A 525 -12.02 1.89 7.79
CA VAL A 525 -11.11 2.51 8.76
C VAL A 525 -11.88 3.19 9.90
N SER A 526 -12.94 3.94 9.60
CA SER A 526 -13.72 4.66 10.62
C SER A 526 -14.55 3.73 11.51
N ARG A 527 -14.83 2.50 11.07
CA ARG A 527 -15.62 1.51 11.83
C ARG A 527 -14.78 0.57 12.68
N ILE A 528 -13.45 0.58 12.55
CA ILE A 528 -12.56 -0.18 13.44
C ILE A 528 -12.17 0.74 14.61
N PRO A 529 -12.62 0.46 15.85
CA PRO A 529 -12.32 1.32 17.00
C PRO A 529 -10.81 1.41 17.24
N GLN A 530 -10.29 2.60 17.54
CA GLN A 530 -8.89 2.76 17.92
C GLN A 530 -8.53 1.99 19.20
N SER A 531 -9.52 1.73 20.09
CA SER A 531 -9.36 0.89 21.28
C SER A 531 -8.90 -0.53 20.97
N GLU A 532 -9.10 -1.04 19.75
CA GLU A 532 -8.55 -2.33 19.32
C GLU A 532 -7.02 -2.37 19.40
N LYS A 533 -6.33 -1.22 19.30
CA LYS A 533 -4.87 -1.11 19.47
C LYS A 533 -4.40 -1.53 20.87
N MET A 534 -5.28 -1.59 21.88
CA MET A 534 -4.96 -2.14 23.20
C MET A 534 -4.44 -3.59 23.13
N LYS A 535 -4.85 -4.33 22.09
CA LYS A 535 -4.49 -5.73 21.89
C LYS A 535 -3.04 -5.90 21.43
N PHE A 536 -2.34 -4.82 21.08
CA PHE A 536 -0.94 -4.85 20.64
C PHE A 536 0.07 -4.99 21.77
N TYR A 537 -0.37 -4.74 23.00
CA TYR A 537 0.44 -4.85 24.18
C TYR A 537 0.34 -6.27 24.77
N PRO A 538 1.45 -6.86 25.23
CA PRO A 538 1.41 -8.08 26.00
C PRO A 538 0.62 -7.81 27.30
N ALA A 539 -0.15 -8.83 27.72
CA ALA A 539 -1.03 -8.75 28.89
C ALA A 539 -0.27 -8.90 30.20
#